data_AF-A0A966SI91-F1
#
_entry.id   AF-A0A966SI91-F1
#
_cell.length_a   1.000
_cell.length_b   1.000
_cell.length_c   1.000
_cell.angle_alpha   90.00
_cell.angle_beta   90.00
_cell.angle_gamma   90.00
#
_symmetry.space_group_name_H-M   'P 1'
#
loop_
_entity.id
_entity.type
_entity.pdbx_description
1 polymer ?
#
loop_
_entity_poly.entity_id
_entity_poly.type
_entity_poly.pdbx_seq_one_letter_code
_entity_poly.pdbx_strand_id
1 'polypeptide(L)'
;MALWGALLIAALAVSRVLASENDTLEHEHGKHEHGAVTFNIALDGATLSLELDAPAVNVLGFERSPRNDAERKLVTDTHAWLAGGRE
;
A
#
# COMPACT_ATOMS: atom_id res chain seq x y z
N MET A 1 32.38 -54.55 11.44
CA MET A 1 31.95 -53.65 10.34
C MET A 1 30.49 -53.18 10.45
N ALA A 2 29.61 -53.83 11.23
CA ALA A 2 28.19 -53.44 11.33
C ALA A 2 27.85 -52.41 12.44
N LEU A 3 28.72 -52.19 13.43
CA LEU A 3 28.45 -51.25 14.55
C LEU A 3 28.74 -49.77 14.21
N TRP A 4 29.60 -49.49 13.23
CA TRP A 4 29.85 -48.10 12.79
C TRP A 4 28.72 -47.56 11.92
N GLY A 5 28.03 -48.42 11.16
CA GLY A 5 26.86 -48.03 10.35
C GLY A 5 25.68 -47.57 11.22
N ALA A 6 25.41 -48.28 12.32
CA ALA A 6 24.33 -47.91 13.24
C ALA A 6 24.60 -46.58 13.97
N LEU A 7 25.87 -46.28 14.29
CA LEU A 7 26.27 -45.02 14.93
C LEU A 7 26.15 -43.82 13.97
N LEU A 8 26.48 -44.03 12.68
CA LEU A 8 26.28 -43.03 11.62
C LEU A 8 24.79 -42.74 11.37
N ILE A 9 23.96 -43.78 11.32
CA ILE A 9 22.50 -43.64 11.14
C ILE A 9 21.85 -42.93 12.33
N ALA A 10 22.28 -43.25 13.56
CA ALA A 10 21.81 -42.56 14.76
C ALA A 10 22.25 -41.07 14.79
N ALA A 11 23.49 -40.77 14.39
CA ALA A 11 23.99 -39.39 14.30
C ALA A 11 23.23 -38.56 13.25
N LEU A 12 22.85 -39.17 12.11
CA LEU A 12 22.07 -38.52 11.05
C LEU A 12 20.62 -38.22 11.47
N ALA A 13 20.02 -39.02 12.35
CA ALA A 13 18.66 -38.81 12.86
C ALA A 13 18.59 -37.66 13.87
N VAL A 14 19.61 -37.47 14.71
CA VAL A 14 19.67 -36.37 15.69
C VAL A 14 19.84 -35.01 15.01
N SER A 15 20.54 -34.95 13.87
CA SER A 15 20.70 -33.72 13.07
C SER A 15 19.38 -33.17 12.50
N ARG A 16 18.37 -34.04 12.30
CA ARG A 16 17.05 -33.63 11.79
C ARG A 16 16.18 -32.98 12.86
N VAL A 17 16.36 -33.36 14.13
CA VAL A 17 15.58 -32.85 15.28
C VAL A 17 16.12 -31.51 15.78
N LEU A 18 17.41 -31.23 15.58
CA LEU A 18 18.03 -29.95 15.95
C LEU A 18 17.87 -28.86 14.89
N ALA A 19 17.48 -29.22 13.66
CA ALA A 19 17.05 -28.28 12.63
C ALA A 19 15.58 -27.91 12.88
N SER A 20 15.29 -27.30 14.03
CA SER A 20 14.04 -26.58 14.24
C SER A 20 13.95 -25.50 13.17
N GLU A 21 12.97 -25.62 12.29
CA GLU A 21 12.56 -24.59 11.36
C GLU A 21 12.26 -23.32 12.16
N ASN A 22 13.19 -22.36 12.17
CA ASN A 22 12.82 -20.98 12.40
C ASN A 22 12.03 -20.59 11.16
N ASP A 23 10.74 -20.91 11.18
CA ASP A 23 9.76 -20.44 10.21
C ASP A 23 9.87 -18.92 10.26
N THR A 24 10.64 -18.38 9.32
CA THR A 24 10.82 -16.97 9.13
C THR A 24 9.42 -16.46 8.87
N LEU A 25 8.89 -15.69 9.83
CA LEU A 25 7.77 -14.80 9.59
C LEU A 25 8.22 -13.82 8.50
N GLU A 26 8.17 -14.28 7.25
CA GLU A 26 8.08 -13.49 6.04
C GLU A 26 6.79 -12.70 6.21
N HIS A 27 6.91 -11.59 6.95
CA HIS A 27 5.91 -10.55 6.95
C HIS A 27 5.85 -10.12 5.49
N GLU A 28 4.83 -10.56 4.76
CA GLU A 28 4.57 -10.02 3.44
C GLU A 28 4.49 -8.51 3.59
N HIS A 29 5.56 -7.82 3.19
CA HIS A 29 5.51 -6.41 2.87
C HIS A 29 4.74 -6.35 1.56
N GLY A 30 3.42 -6.55 1.63
CA GLY A 30 2.52 -6.46 0.50
C GLY A 30 2.81 -5.16 -0.24
N LYS A 31 2.75 -5.19 -1.58
CA LYS A 31 3.01 -4.01 -2.40
C LYS A 31 2.16 -2.84 -1.89
N HIS A 32 2.81 -1.86 -1.28
CA HIS A 32 2.15 -0.63 -0.88
C HIS A 32 2.16 0.31 -2.09
N GLU A 33 1.02 0.45 -2.75
CA GLU A 33 0.83 1.50 -3.74
C GLU A 33 0.53 2.80 -3.00
N HIS A 34 1.57 3.61 -2.80
CA HIS A 34 1.43 4.90 -2.17
C HIS A 34 1.08 5.96 -3.21
N GLY A 35 -0.05 6.64 -3.01
CA GLY A 35 -0.35 7.89 -3.70
C GLY A 35 -0.62 7.78 -5.21
N ALA A 36 -1.16 6.66 -5.67
CA ALA A 36 -1.64 6.56 -7.05
C ALA A 36 -2.76 7.58 -7.30
N VAL A 37 -2.69 8.24 -8.46
CA VAL A 37 -3.68 9.21 -8.92
C VAL A 37 -3.99 8.91 -10.38
N THR A 38 -5.28 8.84 -10.69
CA THR A 38 -5.77 8.72 -12.07
C THR A 38 -6.36 10.06 -12.50
N PHE A 39 -5.96 10.53 -13.69
CA PHE A 39 -6.48 11.75 -14.29
C PHE A 39 -7.01 11.44 -15.68
N ASN A 40 -8.32 11.53 -15.85
CA ASN A 40 -8.99 11.29 -17.11
C ASN A 40 -9.30 12.62 -17.80
N ILE A 41 -9.08 12.66 -19.11
CA ILE A 41 -9.35 13.82 -19.95
C ILE A 41 -10.16 13.35 -21.16
N ALA A 42 -11.25 14.05 -21.45
CA ALA A 42 -12.05 13.82 -22.65
C ALA A 42 -12.37 15.16 -23.34
N LEU A 43 -12.35 15.15 -24.68
CA LEU A 43 -12.76 16.28 -25.50
C LEU A 43 -13.93 15.84 -26.38
N ASP A 44 -15.08 16.49 -26.20
CA ASP A 44 -16.29 16.30 -27.00
C ASP A 44 -16.69 17.62 -27.66
N GLY A 45 -16.43 17.74 -28.96
CA GLY A 45 -16.58 19.00 -29.71
C GLY A 45 -15.72 20.11 -29.10
N ALA A 46 -16.38 21.09 -28.47
CA ALA A 46 -15.74 22.20 -27.77
C ALA A 46 -15.71 22.03 -26.24
N THR A 47 -16.15 20.88 -25.72
CA THR A 47 -16.25 20.59 -24.29
C THR A 47 -15.06 19.77 -23.83
N LEU A 48 -14.24 20.33 -22.93
CA LEU A 48 -13.15 19.61 -22.26
C LEU A 48 -13.63 19.13 -20.89
N SER A 49 -13.62 17.83 -20.65
CA SER A 49 -13.99 17.20 -19.37
C SER A 49 -12.75 16.64 -18.67
N LEU A 50 -12.64 16.91 -17.37
CA LEU A 50 -11.54 16.46 -16.51
C LEU A 50 -12.13 15.69 -15.34
N GLU A 51 -11.52 14.55 -15.01
CA GLU A 51 -11.85 13.77 -13.82
C GLU A 51 -10.54 13.41 -13.10
N LEU A 52 -10.52 13.63 -11.79
CA LEU A 52 -9.40 13.31 -10.92
C LEU A 52 -9.87 12.28 -9.88
N ASP A 53 -9.32 11.09 -9.95
CA ASP A 53 -9.48 10.05 -8.93
C ASP A 53 -8.16 9.94 -8.15
N ALA A 54 -8.19 10.36 -6.90
CA ALA A 54 -7.02 10.49 -6.05
C ALA A 54 -7.37 10.27 -4.56
N PRO A 55 -6.45 9.69 -3.77
CA PRO A 55 -6.50 9.78 -2.31
C PRO A 55 -6.66 11.24 -1.85
N ALA A 56 -7.52 11.48 -0.87
CA ALA A 56 -7.82 12.84 -0.40
C ALA A 56 -6.59 13.53 0.18
N VAL A 57 -5.64 12.77 0.74
CA VAL A 57 -4.36 13.28 1.25
C VAL A 57 -3.55 14.01 0.17
N ASN A 58 -3.69 13.64 -1.10
CA ASN A 58 -2.95 14.27 -2.19
C ASN A 58 -3.42 15.70 -2.49
N VAL A 59 -4.63 16.07 -2.05
CA VAL A 59 -5.21 17.40 -2.30
C VAL A 59 -5.40 18.18 -1.00
N LEU A 60 -5.87 17.52 0.06
CA LEU A 60 -6.20 18.13 1.36
C LEU A 60 -5.12 17.93 2.43
N GLY A 61 -4.21 16.98 2.23
CA GLY A 61 -3.23 16.58 3.25
C GLY A 61 -3.77 15.65 4.33
N PHE A 62 -5.01 15.15 4.21
CA PHE A 62 -5.59 14.14 5.10
C PHE A 62 -6.71 13.32 4.43
N GLU A 63 -6.91 12.07 4.90
CA GLU A 63 -7.98 11.16 4.42
C GLU A 63 -9.26 11.18 5.25
N ARG A 64 -9.16 11.60 6.51
CA ARG A 64 -10.28 11.59 7.47
C ARG A 64 -11.25 12.75 7.21
N SER A 65 -12.43 12.68 7.82
CA SER A 65 -13.33 13.84 7.88
C SER A 65 -12.66 15.05 8.59
N PRO A 66 -12.96 16.29 8.17
CA PRO A 66 -12.42 17.51 8.78
C PRO A 66 -12.93 17.67 10.22
N ARG A 67 -12.06 18.06 11.15
CA ARG A 67 -12.33 18.13 12.60
C ARG A 67 -12.53 19.55 13.11
N ASN A 68 -11.91 20.52 12.46
CA ASN A 68 -11.96 21.93 12.85
C ASN A 68 -12.43 22.83 11.69
N ASP A 69 -12.67 24.11 11.99
CA ASP A 69 -13.19 25.06 11.00
C ASP A 69 -12.19 25.32 9.86
N ALA A 70 -10.89 25.31 10.15
CA ALA A 70 -9.86 25.50 9.13
C ALA A 70 -9.86 24.37 8.09
N GLU A 71 -10.02 23.12 8.52
CA GLU A 71 -10.09 21.96 7.62
C GLU A 71 -11.41 21.93 6.84
N ARG A 72 -12.54 22.30 7.47
CA ARG A 72 -13.82 22.44 6.74
C ARG A 72 -13.73 23.50 5.65
N LYS A 73 -13.08 24.62 5.97
CA LYS A 73 -12.80 25.67 4.99
C LYS A 73 -11.90 25.16 3.87
N LEU A 74 -10.83 24.43 4.19
CA LEU A 74 -9.94 23.86 3.19
C LEU A 74 -10.70 22.96 2.21
N VAL A 75 -11.55 22.05 2.70
CA VAL A 75 -12.38 21.18 1.82
C VAL A 75 -13.26 22.02 0.89
N THR A 76 -13.91 23.05 1.42
CA THR A 76 -14.80 23.93 0.65
C THR A 76 -14.05 24.69 -0.43
N ASP A 77 -12.89 25.27 -0.07
CA ASP A 77 -12.04 26.02 -0.99
C ASP A 77 -11.48 25.10 -2.09
N THR A 78 -11.04 23.89 -1.74
CA THR A 78 -10.59 22.87 -2.70
C THR A 78 -11.70 22.47 -3.67
N HIS A 79 -12.92 22.24 -3.18
CA HIS A 79 -14.05 21.91 -4.04
C HIS A 79 -14.36 23.05 -5.02
N ALA A 80 -14.37 24.29 -4.54
CA ALA A 80 -14.58 25.46 -5.38
C ALA A 80 -13.48 25.60 -6.45
N TRP A 81 -12.22 25.35 -6.08
CA TRP A 81 -11.09 25.38 -7.02
C TRP A 81 -11.20 24.32 -8.11
N LEU A 82 -11.57 23.08 -7.75
CA LEU A 82 -11.75 21.99 -8.72
C LEU A 82 -12.94 22.24 -9.66
N ALA A 83 -14.04 22.78 -9.15
CA ALA A 83 -15.24 23.04 -9.93
C ALA A 83 -15.12 24.28 -10.84
N GLY A 84 -14.39 25.31 -10.40
CA GLY A 84 -14.26 26.56 -11.15
C GLY A 84 -13.24 26.49 -12.29
N GLY A 85 -12.24 25.62 -12.19
CA GLY A 85 -11.03 25.76 -12.98
C GLY A 85 -10.28 27.04 -12.60
N ARG A 86 -9.00 27.15 -12.97
CA ARG A 86 -8.28 28.42 -12.80
C ARG A 86 -8.66 29.36 -13.93
N GLU A 87 -8.95 30.61 -13.58
CA GLU A 87 -8.80 31.76 -14.49
C GLU A 87 -7.36 31.84 -15.03
#